data_AF-A0AAP8GW56-F1
#
_entry.id   AF-A0AAP8GW56-F1
#
_cell.length_a   1.000
_cell.length_b   1.000
_cell.length_c   1.000
_cell.angle_alpha   90.00
_cell.angle_beta   90.00
_cell.angle_gamma   90.00
#
_symmetry.space_group_name_H-M   'P 1'
#
loop_
_entity.id
_entity.type
_entity.pdbx_description
1 polymer ?
#
loop_
_entity_poly.entity_id
_entity_poly.type
_entity_poly.pdbx_seq_one_letter_code
_entity_poly.pdbx_strand_id
1 'polypeptide(L)' 'MTGLTMLLRNEWKEEEILITYYEDGYLLSSYMTVIDIDPLNSAVICTCAFYNKMTLQFSNITDVK' A
#
# COMPACT_ATOMS: atom_id res chain seq x y z
N MET A 1 4.67 -21.90 16.00
CA MET A 1 3.74 -22.18 14.89
C MET A 1 3.56 -20.94 14.01
N THR A 2 4.62 -20.49 13.34
CA THR A 2 4.60 -19.28 12.49
C THR A 2 4.88 -19.57 11.02
N GLY A 3 5.16 -20.83 10.65
CA GLY A 3 5.45 -21.24 9.27
C GLY A 3 4.24 -21.65 8.43
N LEU A 4 3.10 -22.01 9.04
CA LEU A 4 1.91 -22.49 8.31
C LEU A 4 0.89 -21.39 8.01
N THR A 5 0.91 -20.27 8.75
CA THR A 5 0.04 -19.11 8.48
C THR A 5 0.48 -18.30 7.26
N MET A 6 1.73 -18.46 6.80
CA MET A 6 2.25 -17.80 5.60
C MET A 6 1.73 -18.46 4.31
N LEU A 7 1.39 -19.75 4.34
CA LEU A 7 1.04 -20.54 3.14
C LEU A 7 -0.46 -20.52 2.81
N LEU A 8 -1.35 -20.21 3.77
CA LEU A 8 -2.80 -20.11 3.53
C LEU A 8 -3.23 -18.77 2.91
N ARG A 9 -2.32 -17.80 2.78
CA ARG A 9 -2.61 -16.46 2.22
C ARG A 9 -2.51 -16.37 0.70
N ASN A 10 -2.34 -17.50 0.02
CA ASN A 10 -2.15 -17.51 -1.44
C ASN A 10 -3.47 -17.44 -2.25
N GLU A 11 -4.63 -17.30 -1.61
CA GLU A 11 -5.95 -17.29 -2.30
C GLU A 11 -6.79 -16.02 -2.13
N TRP A 12 -6.33 -15.03 -1.34
CA TRP A 12 -6.90 -13.69 -1.38
C TRP A 12 -5.91 -12.86 -2.18
N LYS A 13 -6.11 -12.78 -3.50
CA LYS A 13 -5.44 -11.75 -4.31
C LYS A 13 -6.00 -10.41 -3.86
N GLU A 14 -5.53 -9.91 -2.70
CA GLU A 14 -5.45 -8.48 -2.50
C GLU A 14 -4.63 -7.97 -3.68
N GLU A 15 -5.26 -7.18 -4.53
CA GLU A 15 -4.61 -6.66 -5.72
C GLU A 15 -3.57 -5.64 -5.26
N GLU A 16 -2.34 -6.11 -5.13
CA GLU A 16 -1.20 -5.26 -4.81
C GLU A 16 -0.89 -4.37 -6.02
N ILE A 17 -0.87 -3.07 -5.79
CA ILE A 17 -0.58 -2.06 -6.80
C ILE A 17 0.80 -1.48 -6.49
N LEU A 18 1.63 -1.26 -7.51
CA LEU A 18 2.90 -0.59 -7.35
C LEU A 18 2.66 0.92 -7.28
N ILE A 19 2.82 1.50 -6.10
CA ILE A 19 2.69 2.94 -5.88
C ILE A 19 4.08 3.56 -5.78
N THR A 20 4.34 4.59 -6.58
CA THR A 20 5.53 5.43 -6.44
C THR A 20 5.15 6.77 -5.82
N TYR A 21 5.84 7.16 -4.74
CA TYR A 21 5.49 8.32 -3.94
C TYR A 21 6.71 8.97 -3.26
N TYR A 22 6.54 10.22 -2.86
CA TYR A 22 7.51 10.94 -2.03
C TYR A 22 7.23 10.74 -0.53
N GLU A 23 8.28 10.42 0.22
CA GLU A 23 8.28 10.38 1.69
C GLU A 23 9.58 11.01 2.19
N ASP A 24 9.48 12.04 3.03
CA ASP A 24 10.61 12.76 3.63
C ASP A 24 11.71 13.19 2.64
N GLY A 25 11.30 13.56 1.42
CA GLY A 25 12.20 14.00 0.34
C GLY A 25 12.81 12.87 -0.49
N TYR A 26 12.48 11.61 -0.20
CA TYR A 26 12.90 10.45 -0.97
C TYR A 26 11.77 9.97 -1.88
N LEU A 27 12.11 9.53 -3.09
CA LEU A 27 11.19 8.89 -4.00
C LEU A 27 11.24 7.37 -3.76
N LEU A 28 10.12 6.79 -3.35
CA LEU A 28 9.97 5.38 -3.02
C LEU A 28 8.96 4.72 -3.96
N SER A 29 9.15 3.45 -4.26
CA SER A 29 8.16 2.61 -4.94
C SER A 29 7.91 1.36 -4.10
N SER A 30 6.64 1.05 -3.85
CA SER A 30 6.27 -0.11 -3.05
C SER A 30 5.00 -0.75 -3.57
N TYR A 31 4.96 -2.08 -3.53
CA TYR A 31 3.72 -2.83 -3.70
C TYR A 31 2.87 -2.68 -2.44
N MET A 32 1.64 -2.21 -2.63
CA MET A 32 0.73 -1.90 -1.55
C MET A 32 -0.70 -2.32 -1.91
N THR A 33 -1.44 -2.78 -0.93
CA THR A 33 -2.89 -3.00 -1.06
C THR A 33 -3.60 -1.70 -0.70
N VAL A 34 -4.39 -1.14 -1.60
CA VAL A 34 -5.29 -0.02 -1.26
C VAL A 34 -6.49 -0.57 -0.50
N ILE A 35 -6.72 -0.07 0.70
CA ILE A 35 -7.82 -0.53 1.56
C ILE A 35 -8.95 0.49 1.68
N ASP A 36 -8.67 1.78 1.42
CA ASP A 36 -9.67 2.85 1.42
C ASP A 36 -9.15 4.10 0.68
N ILE A 37 -10.06 4.98 0.26
CA ILE A 37 -9.75 6.27 -0.34
C ILE A 37 -10.53 7.34 0.43
N ASP A 38 -9.84 8.39 0.85
CA ASP A 38 -10.45 9.56 1.49
C ASP A 38 -10.40 10.76 0.52
N PRO A 39 -11.48 11.00 -0.26
CA PRO A 39 -11.52 12.09 -1.22
C PRO A 39 -11.54 13.46 -0.55
N LEU A 40 -12.05 13.55 0.68
CA LEU A 40 -12.16 14.82 1.42
C LEU A 40 -10.76 15.31 1.82
N ASN A 41 -9.90 14.40 2.24
CA ASN A 41 -8.50 14.70 2.58
C ASN A 41 -7.52 14.51 1.42
N SER A 42 -8.00 14.13 0.23
CA SER A 42 -7.17 13.84 -0.95
C SER A 42 -6.07 12.81 -0.66
N ALA A 43 -6.44 11.73 0.04
CA ALA A 43 -5.52 10.69 0.48
C ALA A 43 -6.00 9.30 0.08
N VAL A 44 -5.04 8.39 -0.14
CA VAL A 44 -5.28 6.95 -0.21
C VAL A 44 -4.76 6.29 1.05
N ILE A 45 -5.50 5.29 1.52
CA ILE A 45 -5.14 4.50 2.67
C ILE A 45 -4.78 3.11 2.15
N CYS A 46 -3.56 2.69 2.46
CA CYS A 46 -3.03 1.43 1.98
C CYS A 46 -2.37 0.64 3.10
N THR A 47 -2.09 -0.63 2.84
CA THR A 47 -1.27 -1.49 3.68
C THR A 47 -0.10 -2.03 2.89
N CYS A 48 1.08 -2.09 3.50
CA CYS A 48 2.23 -2.77 2.90
C CYS A 48 2.20 -4.28 3.17
N ALA A 49 3.18 -5.02 2.66
CA ALA A 49 3.34 -6.47 2.87
C ALA A 49 3.40 -6.92 4.36
N PHE A 50 3.64 -5.98 5.29
CA PHE A 50 3.63 -6.22 6.73
C PHE A 50 2.30 -5.87 7.41
N TYR A 51 1.26 -5.53 6.64
CA TYR A 51 -0.05 -5.07 7.12
C TYR A 51 0.00 -3.76 7.94
N ASN A 52 1.12 -3.03 7.86
CA ASN A 52 1.19 -1.70 8.42
C ASN A 52 0.36 -0.75 7.55
N LYS A 53 -0.58 -0.06 8.18
CA LYS A 53 -1.42 0.94 7.55
C LYS A 53 -0.61 2.20 7.27
N MET A 54 -0.74 2.72 6.07
CA MET A 54 -0.13 3.97 5.61
C MET A 54 -1.21 4.86 4.98
N THR A 55 -1.04 6.16 5.12
CA THR A 55 -1.89 7.16 4.47
C THR A 55 -1.01 8.00 3.57
N LEU A 56 -1.23 7.89 2.25
CA LEU A 56 -0.49 8.63 1.24
C LEU A 56 -1.36 9.74 0.70
N GLN A 57 -0.86 10.98 0.76
CA GLN A 57 -1.50 12.12 0.13
C GLN A 57 -1.35 12.03 -1.39
N PHE A 58 -2.40 12.36 -2.16
CA PHE A 58 -2.34 12.34 -3.62
C PHE A 58 -1.22 13.22 -4.17
N SER A 59 -0.92 14.35 -3.52
CA SER A 59 0.18 15.23 -3.88
C SER A 59 1.55 14.56 -3.84
N ASN A 60 1.70 13.50 -3.04
CA ASN A 60 2.95 12.78 -2.88
C ASN A 60 3.07 11.61 -3.87
N ILE A 61 1.97 11.16 -4.47
CA ILE A 61 1.96 10.02 -5.41
C ILE A 61 2.36 10.52 -6.80
N THR A 62 3.37 9.88 -7.39
CA THR A 62 3.89 10.24 -8.71
C THR A 62 3.46 9.27 -9.81
N ASP A 63 3.28 7.98 -9.48
CA ASP A 63 2.89 6.94 -10.45
C ASP A 63 2.21 5.77 -9.74
N VAL A 64 1.31 5.08 -10.45
CA VAL A 64 0.57 3.90 -9.97
C VAL A 64 0.50 2.87 -11.10
N LYS A 65 0.90 1.62 -10.84
CA LYS A 65 0.97 0.53 -11.83
C LYS A 65 0.38 -0.78 -11.33
#